data_AF-A0A8T3QIT6-F1
#
_entry.id   AF-A0A8T3QIT6-F1
#
_cell.length_a   1.000
_cell.length_b   1.000
_cell.length_c   1.000
_cell.angle_alpha   90.00
_cell.angle_beta   90.00
_cell.angle_gamma   90.00
#
_symmetry.space_group_name_H-M   'P 1'
#
loop_
_entity.id
_entity.type
_entity.pdbx_description
1 polymer ?
#
loop_
_entity_poly.entity_id
_entity_poly.type
_entity_poly.pdbx_seq_one_letter_code
_entity_poly.pdbx_strand_id
1 'polypeptide(L)'
;MTDGTREPATRNPAQDNGAAGLFRAVGLMADGPVVWGRPVPAKGPGVFVIELPAPLNHAPLEINRIGKWLERVPELRLDGTHPTSRALAARLGSFWLPSSRVLFVGATEGSIGGRIEAIRNTILGQRRPHAGGYWLHTLSSLDTARVWWAQTRAVEEAEDALLTAFGESLPAAERAALHNSKVVLPFANLRTVTGERKATGLLNSLVAAEPKQVIPAGRIVDMPAGAADGAGESTRTRAAGGTIRR
;
A
#
# COMPACT_ATOMS: atom_id res chain seq x y z
N MET A 1 -7.22 34.80 46.57
CA MET A 1 -7.57 34.72 45.12
C MET A 1 -6.29 34.96 44.35
N THR A 2 -5.58 33.89 44.02
CA THR A 2 -4.40 33.96 43.15
C THR A 2 -4.70 33.11 41.93
N ASP A 3 -4.84 33.82 40.83
CA ASP A 3 -5.10 33.36 39.48
C ASP A 3 -3.99 32.39 39.05
N GLY A 4 -4.34 31.10 38.98
CA GLY A 4 -3.47 30.05 38.51
C GLY A 4 -3.37 30.12 37.00
N THR A 5 -2.44 30.94 36.51
CA THR A 5 -2.00 30.93 35.12
C THR A 5 -1.64 29.50 34.75
N ARG A 6 -2.52 28.82 34.00
CA ARG A 6 -2.21 27.56 33.34
C ARG A 6 -1.11 27.85 32.33
N GLU A 7 0.10 27.54 32.75
CA GLU A 7 1.26 27.41 31.88
C GLU A 7 0.85 26.51 30.69
N PRO A 8 0.97 26.96 29.44
CA PRO A 8 0.65 26.13 28.29
C PRO A 8 1.60 24.94 28.35
N ALA A 9 1.05 23.72 28.45
CA ALA A 9 1.82 22.49 28.44
C ALA A 9 2.84 22.56 27.29
N THR A 10 4.10 22.76 27.65
CA THR A 10 5.22 22.76 26.73
C THR A 10 5.24 21.40 26.06
N ARG A 11 4.75 21.35 24.82
CA ARG A 11 4.80 20.17 23.97
C ARG A 11 6.28 19.80 23.86
N ASN A 12 6.69 18.71 24.49
CA ASN A 12 8.06 18.25 24.39
C ASN A 12 8.37 18.03 22.89
N PRO A 13 9.34 18.75 22.28
CA PRO A 13 9.71 18.56 20.88
C PRO A 13 10.40 17.21 20.63
N ALA A 14 10.56 16.38 21.67
CA ALA A 14 11.03 15.01 21.59
C ALA A 14 9.99 14.12 20.88
N GLN A 15 10.29 13.90 19.58
CA GLN A 15 9.71 12.94 18.64
C GLN A 15 8.34 13.32 18.06
N ASP A 16 8.37 14.12 16.99
CA ASP A 16 7.36 14.03 15.93
C ASP A 16 7.37 12.58 15.39
N ASN A 17 6.53 11.71 15.96
CA ASN A 17 6.36 10.32 15.53
C ASN A 17 5.43 10.20 14.30
N GLY A 18 5.19 11.33 13.63
CA GLY A 18 4.54 11.39 12.33
C GLY A 18 5.48 11.10 11.17
N ALA A 19 4.90 10.98 9.98
CA ALA A 19 5.60 10.72 8.74
C ALA A 19 6.77 11.67 8.49
N ALA A 20 6.56 12.98 8.67
CA ALA A 20 7.61 13.99 8.47
C ALA A 20 8.79 13.78 9.43
N GLY A 21 8.52 13.45 10.70
CA GLY A 21 9.56 13.14 11.67
C GLY A 21 10.26 11.82 11.39
N LEU A 22 9.55 10.78 10.93
CA LEU A 22 10.16 9.52 10.50
C LEU A 22 11.11 9.72 9.32
N PHE A 23 10.69 10.45 8.28
CA PHE A 23 11.54 10.76 7.14
C PHE A 23 12.81 11.50 7.57
N ARG A 24 12.67 12.50 8.46
CA ARG A 24 13.82 13.23 9.02
C ARG A 24 14.76 12.30 9.80
N ALA A 25 14.21 11.39 10.61
CA ALA A 25 14.99 10.45 11.41
C ALA A 25 15.88 9.53 10.57
N VAL A 26 15.44 9.20 9.35
CA VAL A 26 16.19 8.35 8.40
C VAL A 26 16.98 9.15 7.36
N GLY A 27 17.12 10.47 7.53
CA GLY A 27 17.89 11.33 6.64
C GLY A 27 17.27 11.58 5.26
N LEU A 28 15.96 11.35 5.10
CA LEU A 28 15.23 11.60 3.87
C LEU A 28 14.47 12.93 3.91
N MET A 29 14.44 13.64 2.79
CA MET A 29 13.60 14.81 2.61
C MET A 29 12.21 14.37 2.13
N ALA A 30 11.20 14.61 2.97
CA ALA A 30 9.82 14.30 2.63
C ALA A 30 9.20 15.39 1.76
N ASP A 31 8.50 14.97 0.72
CA ASP A 31 7.51 15.74 0.00
C ASP A 31 6.10 15.48 0.57
N GLY A 32 5.16 16.37 0.25
CA GLY A 32 3.77 16.31 0.70
C GLY A 32 3.47 17.27 1.87
N PRO A 33 2.38 17.06 2.62
CA PRO A 33 1.43 15.95 2.49
C PRO A 33 0.43 16.17 1.36
N VAL A 34 -0.06 15.06 0.80
CA VAL A 34 -1.26 15.03 -0.05
C VAL A 34 -2.36 14.25 0.66
N VAL A 35 -3.59 14.76 0.64
CA VAL A 35 -4.74 14.06 1.24
C VAL A 35 -5.04 12.77 0.47
N TRP A 36 -5.37 11.69 1.18
CA TRP A 36 -5.81 10.44 0.59
C TRP A 36 -6.97 10.67 -0.39
N GLY A 37 -6.98 9.93 -1.50
CA GLY A 37 -7.91 10.16 -2.60
C GLY A 37 -7.43 11.19 -3.63
N ARG A 38 -6.41 12.01 -3.32
CA ARG A 38 -5.78 12.90 -4.31
C ARG A 38 -4.59 12.23 -5.03
N PRO A 39 -4.28 12.59 -6.28
CA PRO A 39 -3.10 12.09 -6.97
C PRO A 39 -1.80 12.53 -6.29
N VAL A 40 -0.84 11.63 -6.15
CA VAL A 40 0.51 11.94 -5.66
C VAL A 40 1.44 12.17 -6.86
N PRO A 41 2.09 13.34 -6.99
CA PRO A 41 2.86 13.72 -8.18
C PRO A 41 4.24 13.07 -8.29
N ALA A 42 4.51 11.96 -7.58
CA ALA A 42 5.77 11.26 -7.60
C ALA A 42 5.78 10.12 -8.65
N LYS A 43 6.53 10.32 -9.73
CA LYS A 43 6.58 9.41 -10.89
C LYS A 43 7.68 8.34 -10.79
N GLY A 44 8.68 8.53 -9.94
CA GLY A 44 9.81 7.62 -9.80
C GLY A 44 9.73 6.70 -8.55
N PRO A 45 10.78 5.89 -8.34
CA PRO A 45 10.91 5.00 -7.18
C PRO A 45 11.03 5.75 -5.86
N GLY A 46 10.72 5.04 -4.78
CA GLY A 46 10.98 5.46 -3.42
C GLY A 46 9.98 4.91 -2.42
N VAL A 47 9.83 5.65 -1.33
CA VAL A 47 9.06 5.26 -0.14
C VAL A 47 7.97 6.27 0.17
N PHE A 48 6.91 5.83 0.83
CA PHE A 48 5.80 6.67 1.24
C PHE A 48 5.23 6.22 2.59
N VAL A 49 4.66 7.18 3.32
CA VAL A 49 4.02 6.98 4.61
C VAL A 49 2.60 7.52 4.55
N ILE A 50 1.64 6.71 4.98
CA ILE A 50 0.24 7.09 5.15
C ILE A 50 -0.03 7.27 6.63
N GLU A 51 -0.55 8.43 7.02
CA GLU A 51 -0.83 8.77 8.42
C GLU A 51 -2.19 9.46 8.59
N LEU A 52 -2.72 9.44 9.81
CA LEU A 52 -3.84 10.26 10.25
C LEU A 52 -3.37 11.69 10.59
N PRO A 53 -4.27 12.69 10.56
CA PRO A 53 -3.94 14.05 10.99
C PRO A 53 -3.58 14.12 12.49
N ALA A 54 -4.15 13.23 13.31
CA ALA A 54 -3.89 13.12 14.74
C ALA A 54 -3.97 11.65 15.20
N PRO A 55 -3.29 11.28 16.30
CA PRO A 55 -3.48 9.97 16.93
C PRO A 55 -4.92 9.77 17.41
N LEU A 56 -5.37 8.52 17.45
CA LEU A 56 -6.72 8.13 17.91
C LEU A 56 -6.60 7.05 18.97
N ASN A 57 -7.34 7.18 20.07
CA ASN A 57 -7.32 6.22 21.18
C ASN A 57 -7.78 4.81 20.77
N HIS A 58 -8.61 4.71 19.73
CA HIS A 58 -9.15 3.45 19.22
C HIS A 58 -9.09 3.42 17.70
N ALA A 59 -8.94 2.22 17.14
CA ALA A 59 -9.00 2.02 15.70
C ALA A 59 -10.40 2.41 15.17
N PRO A 60 -10.50 3.33 14.21
CA PRO A 60 -11.77 3.71 13.61
C PRO A 60 -12.22 2.65 12.58
N LEU A 61 -12.49 1.43 13.05
CA LEU A 61 -12.84 0.27 12.22
C LEU A 61 -14.31 0.31 11.78
N GLU A 62 -14.56 0.06 10.50
CA GLU A 62 -15.89 -0.05 9.92
C GLU A 62 -16.37 -1.49 9.88
N ILE A 63 -17.25 -1.85 10.82
CA ILE A 63 -17.78 -3.21 10.98
C ILE A 63 -18.44 -3.73 9.70
N ASN A 64 -19.12 -2.87 8.94
CA ASN A 64 -19.79 -3.22 7.69
C ASN A 64 -18.79 -3.55 6.57
N ARG A 65 -17.64 -2.87 6.52
CA ARG A 65 -16.56 -3.18 5.57
C ARG A 65 -15.92 -4.52 5.90
N ILE A 66 -15.75 -4.82 7.19
CA ILE A 66 -15.25 -6.11 7.67
C ILE A 66 -16.23 -7.23 7.36
N GLY A 67 -17.54 -7.01 7.53
CA GLY A 67 -18.58 -7.99 7.12
C GLY A 67 -18.51 -8.32 5.62
N LYS A 68 -18.48 -7.29 4.76
CA LYS A 68 -18.30 -7.47 3.31
C LYS A 68 -16.99 -8.16 2.92
N TRP A 69 -15.96 -8.02 3.74
CA TRP A 69 -14.70 -8.71 3.54
C TRP A 69 -14.82 -10.22 3.82
N LEU A 70 -15.49 -10.59 4.90
CA LEU A 70 -15.78 -11.99 5.24
C LEU A 70 -16.66 -12.66 4.18
N GLU A 71 -17.68 -11.97 3.69
CA GLU A 71 -18.52 -12.45 2.59
C GLU A 71 -17.71 -12.68 1.31
N ARG A 72 -16.77 -11.78 1.00
CA ARG A 72 -15.92 -11.89 -0.19
C ARG A 72 -14.88 -12.99 -0.09
N VAL A 73 -14.39 -13.27 1.12
CA VAL A 73 -13.30 -14.22 1.38
C VAL A 73 -13.81 -15.27 2.37
N PRO A 74 -14.68 -16.20 1.94
CA PRO A 74 -15.28 -17.20 2.83
C PRO A 74 -14.25 -18.14 3.47
N GLU A 75 -13.08 -18.29 2.83
CA GLU A 75 -11.96 -19.08 3.35
C GLU A 75 -11.12 -18.36 4.41
N LEU A 76 -11.39 -17.10 4.72
CA LEU A 76 -10.71 -16.38 5.78
C LEU A 76 -10.90 -17.12 7.11
N ARG A 77 -9.79 -17.35 7.82
CA ARG A 77 -9.80 -17.89 9.18
C ARG A 77 -9.07 -16.95 10.12
N LEU A 78 -9.56 -16.88 11.35
CA LEU A 78 -8.91 -16.28 12.50
C LEU A 78 -8.65 -17.39 13.51
N ASP A 79 -7.38 -17.64 13.81
CA ASP A 79 -6.96 -18.66 14.76
C ASP A 79 -7.57 -20.04 14.45
N GLY A 80 -7.67 -20.35 13.15
CA GLY A 80 -8.22 -21.61 12.62
C GLY A 80 -9.73 -21.66 12.43
N THR A 81 -10.49 -20.68 12.94
CA THR A 81 -11.96 -20.64 12.85
C THR A 81 -12.45 -19.56 11.90
N HIS A 82 -13.68 -19.68 11.36
CA HIS A 82 -14.28 -18.58 10.60
C HIS A 82 -14.81 -17.52 11.58
N PRO A 83 -14.27 -16.29 11.58
CA PRO A 83 -14.63 -15.30 12.60
C PRO A 83 -15.95 -14.60 12.26
N THR A 84 -16.60 -14.06 13.29
CA THR A 84 -17.62 -13.02 13.09
C THR A 84 -16.97 -11.67 12.78
N SER A 85 -17.71 -10.74 12.17
CA SER A 85 -17.22 -9.37 11.91
C SER A 85 -16.70 -8.68 13.18
N ARG A 86 -17.35 -8.93 14.32
CA ARG A 86 -16.96 -8.36 15.63
C ARG A 86 -15.67 -8.98 16.15
N ALA A 87 -15.51 -10.31 16.05
CA ALA A 87 -14.29 -10.99 16.46
C ALA A 87 -13.09 -10.54 15.61
N LEU A 88 -13.29 -10.43 14.30
CA LEU A 88 -12.26 -9.93 13.39
C LEU A 88 -11.90 -8.47 13.68
N ALA A 89 -12.89 -7.60 13.89
CA ALA A 89 -12.65 -6.21 14.28
C ALA A 89 -11.85 -6.09 15.60
N ALA A 90 -12.20 -6.90 16.61
CA ALA A 90 -11.46 -6.94 17.86
C ALA A 90 -10.00 -7.39 17.66
N ARG A 91 -9.77 -8.41 16.82
CA ARG A 91 -8.39 -8.83 16.47
C ARG A 91 -7.63 -7.70 15.78
N LEU A 92 -8.21 -7.04 14.78
CA LEU A 92 -7.57 -5.91 14.09
C LEU A 92 -7.24 -4.79 15.09
N GLY A 93 -8.20 -4.42 15.95
CA GLY A 93 -8.05 -3.39 16.96
C GLY A 93 -6.93 -3.67 17.96
N SER A 94 -6.59 -4.93 18.23
CA SER A 94 -5.47 -5.31 19.11
C SER A 94 -4.08 -4.97 18.55
N PHE A 95 -4.00 -4.57 17.28
CA PHE A 95 -2.78 -4.05 16.63
C PHE A 95 -2.79 -2.53 16.48
N TRP A 96 -3.80 -1.84 17.03
CA TRP A 96 -3.86 -0.40 16.99
C TRP A 96 -2.88 0.21 17.98
N LEU A 97 -2.30 1.34 17.59
CA LEU A 97 -1.30 2.08 18.36
C LEU A 97 -1.84 3.47 18.68
N PRO A 98 -2.42 3.69 19.87
CA PRO A 98 -3.04 4.96 20.25
C PRO A 98 -2.15 6.19 20.13
N SER A 99 -0.83 6.07 20.36
CA SER A 99 0.08 7.22 20.25
C SER A 99 0.51 7.51 18.81
N SER A 100 0.26 6.58 17.89
CA SER A 100 0.72 6.66 16.51
C SER A 100 -0.31 7.34 15.62
N ARG A 101 0.18 8.19 14.71
CA ARG A 101 -0.60 8.61 13.55
C ARG A 101 -0.27 7.81 12.29
N VAL A 102 0.88 7.15 12.24
CA VAL A 102 1.34 6.40 11.06
C VAL A 102 0.57 5.07 10.95
N LEU A 103 -0.08 4.89 9.81
CA LEU A 103 -0.90 3.71 9.51
C LEU A 103 -0.18 2.70 8.62
N PHE A 104 0.62 3.19 7.67
CA PHE A 104 1.29 2.36 6.69
C PHE A 104 2.57 3.00 6.18
N VAL A 105 3.63 2.21 6.05
CA VAL A 105 4.84 2.53 5.30
C VAL A 105 4.87 1.61 4.08
N GLY A 106 5.15 2.15 2.90
CA GLY A 106 5.27 1.35 1.70
C GLY A 106 6.36 1.85 0.78
N ALA A 107 6.79 0.96 -0.11
CA ALA A 107 7.89 1.22 -1.02
C ALA A 107 7.61 0.69 -2.44
N THR A 108 8.29 1.24 -3.44
CA THR A 108 8.17 0.81 -4.83
C THR A 108 9.39 1.20 -5.66
N GLU A 109 9.85 0.28 -6.52
CA GLU A 109 10.84 0.56 -7.57
C GLU A 109 10.22 1.24 -8.80
N GLY A 110 8.88 1.15 -8.94
CA GLY A 110 8.12 1.89 -9.95
C GLY A 110 7.67 3.28 -9.47
N SER A 111 6.56 3.77 -9.99
CA SER A 111 5.97 5.05 -9.55
C SER A 111 5.35 4.96 -8.15
N ILE A 112 5.77 5.84 -7.24
CA ILE A 112 5.11 6.04 -5.92
C ILE A 112 3.63 6.37 -6.11
N GLY A 113 3.30 7.35 -6.96
CA GLY A 113 1.91 7.71 -7.24
C GLY A 113 1.09 6.54 -7.79
N GLY A 114 1.68 5.76 -8.71
CA GLY A 114 1.05 4.54 -9.23
C GLY A 114 0.83 3.47 -8.16
N ARG A 115 1.76 3.29 -7.22
CA ARG A 115 1.62 2.33 -6.12
C ARG A 115 0.50 2.73 -5.16
N ILE A 116 0.42 4.01 -4.80
CA ILE A 116 -0.63 4.54 -3.92
C ILE A 116 -2.01 4.39 -4.57
N GLU A 117 -2.10 4.67 -5.87
CA GLU A 117 -3.33 4.49 -6.65
C GLU A 117 -3.74 3.01 -6.71
N ALA A 118 -2.77 2.10 -6.90
CA ALA A 118 -3.02 0.66 -6.86
C ALA A 118 -3.55 0.19 -5.49
N ILE A 119 -3.00 0.70 -4.38
CA ILE A 119 -3.50 0.42 -3.03
C ILE A 119 -4.94 0.93 -2.89
N ARG A 120 -5.20 2.18 -3.29
CA ARG A 120 -6.53 2.81 -3.19
C ARG A 120 -7.59 2.03 -3.96
N ASN A 121 -7.26 1.55 -5.15
CA ASN A 121 -8.18 0.82 -6.02
C ASN A 121 -8.27 -0.67 -5.68
N THR A 122 -7.48 -1.17 -4.73
CA THR A 122 -7.60 -2.55 -4.26
C THR A 122 -8.78 -2.68 -3.32
N ILE A 123 -9.81 -3.39 -3.78
CA ILE A 123 -10.97 -3.72 -2.95
C ILE A 123 -10.52 -4.63 -1.81
N LEU A 124 -10.98 -4.35 -0.58
CA LEU A 124 -10.67 -5.17 0.60
C LEU A 124 -10.96 -6.67 0.36
N GLY A 125 -9.97 -7.53 0.58
CA GLY A 125 -10.04 -8.96 0.29
C GLY A 125 -9.54 -9.36 -1.10
N GLN A 126 -9.26 -8.40 -2.00
CA GLN A 126 -8.62 -8.67 -3.29
C GLN A 126 -7.10 -8.61 -3.21
N ARG A 127 -6.42 -9.40 -4.04
CA ARG A 127 -4.95 -9.34 -4.18
C ARG A 127 -4.48 -8.24 -5.13
N ARG A 128 -5.38 -7.78 -6.01
CA ARG A 128 -5.10 -6.86 -7.10
C ARG A 128 -5.97 -5.60 -6.95
N PRO A 129 -5.48 -4.43 -7.40
CA PRO A 129 -4.18 -4.21 -8.06
C PRO A 129 -2.93 -4.39 -7.18
N HIS A 130 -3.03 -4.18 -5.86
CA HIS A 130 -1.93 -4.38 -4.92
C HIS A 130 -2.40 -4.84 -3.52
N ALA A 131 -1.93 -6.01 -3.08
CA ALA A 131 -2.32 -6.59 -1.81
C ALA A 131 -1.75 -5.89 -0.55
N GLY A 132 -0.71 -5.05 -0.67
CA GLY A 132 -0.09 -4.39 0.47
C GLY A 132 -1.02 -3.35 1.12
N GLY A 133 -0.96 -3.22 2.45
CA GLY A 133 -1.70 -2.19 3.18
C GLY A 133 -3.21 -2.38 3.21
N TYR A 134 -3.75 -3.54 2.82
CA TYR A 134 -5.20 -3.74 2.67
C TYR A 134 -6.01 -3.50 3.97
N TRP A 135 -5.38 -3.59 5.14
CA TRP A 135 -6.02 -3.21 6.42
C TRP A 135 -6.43 -1.74 6.48
N LEU A 136 -5.83 -0.84 5.68
CA LEU A 136 -6.27 0.56 5.56
C LEU A 136 -7.75 0.65 5.17
N HIS A 137 -8.21 -0.24 4.30
CA HIS A 137 -9.60 -0.24 3.80
C HIS A 137 -10.62 -0.71 4.84
N THR A 138 -10.18 -1.11 6.03
CA THR A 138 -11.05 -1.40 7.18
C THR A 138 -11.41 -0.15 7.97
N LEU A 139 -10.74 0.98 7.73
CA LEU A 139 -10.90 2.21 8.50
C LEU A 139 -11.99 3.13 7.92
N SER A 140 -12.68 3.86 8.79
CA SER A 140 -13.66 4.90 8.45
C SER A 140 -12.99 6.23 8.08
N SER A 141 -11.85 6.53 8.70
CA SER A 141 -11.18 7.84 8.65
C SER A 141 -10.12 7.97 7.56
N LEU A 142 -10.07 7.02 6.61
CA LEU A 142 -9.01 6.97 5.59
C LEU A 142 -9.08 8.17 4.63
N ASP A 143 -10.25 8.77 4.45
CA ASP A 143 -10.47 9.99 3.67
C ASP A 143 -9.73 11.22 4.22
N THR A 144 -9.49 11.25 5.54
CA THR A 144 -8.71 12.32 6.20
C THR A 144 -7.20 12.04 6.24
N ALA A 145 -6.79 10.83 5.85
CA ALA A 145 -5.39 10.43 5.91
C ALA A 145 -4.53 11.26 4.95
N ARG A 146 -3.25 11.38 5.28
CA ARG A 146 -2.25 12.13 4.55
C ARG A 146 -1.18 11.18 4.05
N VAL A 147 -0.66 11.48 2.87
CA VAL A 147 0.43 10.75 2.25
C VAL A 147 1.64 11.65 2.12
N TRP A 148 2.75 11.19 2.66
CA TRP A 148 4.08 11.77 2.55
C TRP A 148 4.97 10.81 1.78
N TRP A 149 5.95 11.31 1.05
CA TRP A 149 6.83 10.44 0.28
C TRP A 149 8.23 11.01 0.16
N ALA A 150 9.18 10.16 -0.19
CA ALA A 150 10.52 10.55 -0.59
C ALA A 150 10.95 9.70 -1.78
N GLN A 151 11.41 10.34 -2.85
CA GLN A 151 11.96 9.62 -3.99
C GLN A 151 13.38 9.14 -3.67
N THR A 152 13.64 7.86 -3.90
CA THR A 152 14.96 7.26 -3.68
C THR A 152 15.09 6.00 -4.53
N ARG A 153 16.34 5.64 -4.87
CA ARG A 153 16.66 4.35 -5.52
C ARG A 153 17.04 3.27 -4.51
N ALA A 154 17.37 3.64 -3.26
CA ALA A 154 17.61 2.71 -2.17
C ALA A 154 16.28 2.33 -1.50
N VAL A 155 15.38 1.72 -2.27
CA VAL A 155 13.97 1.53 -1.90
C VAL A 155 13.81 0.63 -0.67
N GLU A 156 14.46 -0.54 -0.68
CA GLU A 156 14.35 -1.51 0.42
C GLU A 156 15.02 -0.99 1.71
N GLU A 157 16.20 -0.40 1.60
CA GLU A 157 16.93 0.21 2.72
C GLU A 157 16.12 1.35 3.37
N ALA A 158 15.52 2.22 2.54
CA ALA A 158 14.67 3.29 3.04
C ALA A 158 13.39 2.77 3.71
N GLU A 159 12.77 1.70 3.18
CA GLU A 159 11.58 1.10 3.80
C GLU A 159 11.92 0.48 5.16
N ASP A 160 13.04 -0.25 5.25
CA ASP A 160 13.48 -0.89 6.48
C ASP A 160 13.86 0.15 7.54
N ALA A 161 14.58 1.21 7.15
CA ALA A 161 14.93 2.31 8.04
C ALA A 161 13.67 3.02 8.59
N LEU A 162 12.66 3.26 7.76
CA LEU A 162 11.40 3.88 8.19
C LEU A 162 10.62 2.99 9.16
N LEU A 163 10.56 1.68 8.90
CA LEU A 163 9.90 0.72 9.80
C LEU A 163 10.64 0.59 11.14
N THR A 164 11.97 0.61 11.12
CA THR A 164 12.81 0.61 12.32
C THR A 164 12.59 1.88 13.14
N ALA A 165 12.71 3.06 12.52
CA ALA A 165 12.48 4.35 13.16
C ALA A 165 11.06 4.46 13.74
N PHE A 166 10.06 3.89 13.04
CA PHE A 166 8.71 3.78 13.56
C PHE A 166 8.66 2.99 14.87
N GLY A 167 9.23 1.78 14.90
CA GLY A 167 9.27 0.96 16.11
C GLY A 167 9.97 1.64 17.28
N GLU A 168 11.05 2.37 17.02
CA GLU A 168 11.81 3.10 18.04
C GLU A 168 11.08 4.34 18.58
N SER A 169 10.23 4.97 17.76
CA SER A 169 9.46 6.15 18.15
C SER A 169 8.29 5.87 19.11
N LEU A 170 7.95 4.60 19.32
CA LEU A 170 6.80 4.22 20.15
C LEU A 170 7.17 4.06 21.63
N PRO A 171 6.31 4.52 22.55
CA PRO A 171 6.48 4.30 23.98
C PRO A 171 6.67 2.80 24.30
N ALA A 172 7.63 2.48 25.17
CA ALA A 172 7.95 1.09 25.52
C ALA A 172 6.73 0.33 26.09
N ALA A 173 5.93 1.01 26.92
CA ALA A 173 4.69 0.45 27.48
C ALA A 173 3.68 0.05 26.39
N GLU A 174 3.55 0.86 25.34
CA GLU A 174 2.63 0.59 24.23
C GLU A 174 3.13 -0.58 23.37
N ARG A 175 4.44 -0.63 23.10
CA ARG A 175 5.07 -1.77 22.42
C ARG A 175 4.86 -3.09 23.16
N ALA A 176 4.99 -3.06 24.49
CA ALA A 176 4.79 -4.24 25.33
C ALA A 176 3.33 -4.70 25.39
N ALA A 177 2.38 -3.78 25.23
CA ALA A 177 0.94 -4.08 25.24
C ALA A 177 0.40 -4.62 23.91
N LEU A 178 1.16 -4.54 22.82
CA LEU A 178 0.76 -5.08 21.52
C LEU A 178 0.52 -6.58 21.59
N HIS A 179 -0.50 -7.05 20.86
CA HIS A 179 -0.77 -8.48 20.72
C HIS A 179 0.45 -9.28 20.23
N ASN A 180 1.25 -8.69 19.35
CA ASN A 180 2.56 -9.21 18.96
C ASN A 180 3.64 -8.15 19.21
N SER A 181 4.30 -8.23 20.35
CA SER A 181 5.40 -7.34 20.72
C SER A 181 6.72 -7.65 20.01
N LYS A 182 6.85 -8.81 19.34
CA LYS A 182 8.07 -9.19 18.61
C LYS A 182 8.24 -8.42 17.30
N VAL A 183 7.12 -8.10 16.63
CA VAL A 183 7.12 -7.43 15.33
C VAL A 183 6.24 -6.18 15.42
N VAL A 184 6.88 -5.05 15.70
CA VAL A 184 6.24 -3.73 15.86
C VAL A 184 6.25 -3.01 14.51
N LEU A 185 5.09 -2.91 13.86
CA LEU A 185 4.94 -2.19 12.57
C LEU A 185 3.68 -1.32 12.60
N PRO A 186 3.58 -0.32 11.70
CA PRO A 186 2.34 0.45 11.52
C PRO A 186 1.14 -0.47 11.27
N PHE A 187 -0.04 -0.01 11.67
CA PHE A 187 -1.27 -0.80 11.71
C PHE A 187 -1.45 -1.70 10.47
N ALA A 188 -1.31 -1.16 9.25
CA ALA A 188 -1.55 -1.88 8.01
C ALA A 188 -0.32 -2.57 7.39
N ASN A 189 0.87 -2.44 7.99
CA ASN A 189 2.04 -3.25 7.64
C ASN A 189 1.93 -4.62 8.33
N LEU A 190 1.94 -5.69 7.55
CA LEU A 190 1.80 -7.07 8.06
C LEU A 190 3.11 -7.86 8.05
N ARG A 191 4.17 -7.28 7.47
CA ARG A 191 5.50 -7.87 7.40
C ARG A 191 6.59 -6.80 7.38
N THR A 192 7.78 -7.16 7.83
CA THR A 192 9.02 -6.39 7.62
C THR A 192 9.50 -6.52 6.17
N VAL A 193 10.52 -5.74 5.80
CA VAL A 193 11.24 -5.89 4.52
C VAL A 193 11.90 -7.27 4.44
N THR A 194 12.50 -7.72 5.53
CA THR A 194 13.15 -9.04 5.67
C THR A 194 12.19 -10.24 5.68
N GLY A 195 10.88 -10.00 5.73
CA GLY A 195 9.85 -11.03 5.57
C GLY A 195 9.26 -11.59 6.86
N GLU A 196 9.71 -11.12 8.03
CA GLU A 196 9.07 -11.44 9.31
C GLU A 196 7.63 -10.94 9.32
N ARG A 197 6.71 -11.69 9.91
CA ARG A 197 5.27 -11.41 9.85
C ARG A 197 4.70 -11.05 11.21
N LYS A 198 3.75 -10.12 11.22
CA LYS A 198 2.86 -9.96 12.37
C LYS A 198 2.10 -11.26 12.62
N ALA A 199 2.13 -11.76 13.85
CA ALA A 199 1.32 -12.89 14.28
C ALA A 199 -0.16 -12.46 14.42
N THR A 200 -0.85 -12.29 13.29
CA THR A 200 -2.24 -11.79 13.26
C THR A 200 -3.29 -12.86 13.55
N GLY A 201 -2.92 -14.14 13.46
CA GLY A 201 -3.86 -15.26 13.48
C GLY A 201 -4.70 -15.40 12.21
N LEU A 202 -4.54 -14.49 11.22
CA LEU A 202 -5.30 -14.51 9.98
C LEU A 202 -4.67 -15.45 8.95
N LEU A 203 -5.49 -16.34 8.40
CA LEU A 203 -5.16 -17.18 7.27
C LEU A 203 -6.14 -16.91 6.12
N ASN A 204 -5.67 -17.07 4.88
CA ASN A 204 -6.46 -16.91 3.65
C ASN A 204 -7.25 -15.60 3.59
N SER A 205 -6.64 -14.50 4.03
CA SER A 205 -7.32 -13.22 4.22
C SER A 205 -7.59 -12.45 2.92
N LEU A 206 -7.10 -12.97 1.79
CA LEU A 206 -7.32 -12.46 0.45
C LEU A 206 -7.79 -13.61 -0.44
N VAL A 207 -8.61 -13.32 -1.45
CA VAL A 207 -9.02 -14.31 -2.45
C VAL A 207 -7.80 -15.03 -3.03
N ALA A 208 -7.99 -16.31 -3.37
CA ALA A 208 -6.97 -17.08 -4.05
C ALA A 208 -6.62 -16.42 -5.39
N ALA A 209 -5.35 -16.50 -5.79
CA ALA A 209 -5.00 -16.13 -7.14
C ALA A 209 -5.67 -17.12 -8.10
N GLU A 210 -6.28 -16.62 -9.18
CA GLU A 210 -6.65 -17.49 -10.29
C GLU A 210 -5.40 -18.21 -10.80
N PRO A 211 -5.45 -19.54 -11.03
CA PRO A 211 -4.32 -20.26 -11.58
C PRO A 211 -3.99 -19.67 -12.95
N LYS A 212 -2.75 -19.20 -13.11
CA LYS A 212 -2.26 -18.69 -14.40
C LYS A 212 -2.33 -19.84 -15.40
N GLN A 213 -3.24 -19.78 -16.36
CA GLN A 213 -3.28 -20.75 -17.45
C GLN A 213 -1.92 -20.70 -18.17
N VAL A 214 -1.17 -21.78 -18.08
CA VAL A 214 0.04 -21.97 -18.89
C VAL A 214 -0.46 -22.24 -20.29
N ILE A 215 -0.40 -21.23 -21.17
CA ILE A 215 -0.63 -21.42 -22.59
C ILE A 215 0.51 -22.33 -23.07
N PRO A 216 0.24 -23.56 -23.54
CA PRO A 216 1.29 -24.40 -24.11
C PRO A 216 1.90 -23.68 -25.30
N ALA A 217 3.23 -23.71 -25.42
CA ALA A 217 3.92 -23.14 -26.57
C ALA A 217 3.29 -23.70 -27.86
N GLY A 218 2.80 -22.82 -28.72
CA GLY A 218 2.16 -23.19 -29.97
C GLY A 218 3.09 -24.07 -30.79
N ARG A 219 2.52 -25.14 -31.36
CA ARG A 219 3.18 -26.06 -32.30
C ARG A 219 3.90 -25.25 -33.38
N ILE A 220 5.23 -25.35 -33.42
CA ILE A 220 6.03 -24.85 -34.54
C ILE A 220 5.58 -25.64 -35.77
N VAL A 221 5.03 -24.94 -36.77
CA VAL A 221 4.77 -25.49 -38.09
C VAL A 221 6.02 -25.24 -38.90
N ASP A 222 6.81 -26.30 -39.15
CA ASP A 222 7.90 -26.24 -40.12
C ASP A 222 7.29 -26.05 -41.52
N MET A 223 7.48 -24.86 -42.08
CA MET A 223 7.23 -24.63 -43.49
C MET A 223 8.40 -25.17 -44.31
N PRO A 224 8.16 -26.02 -45.33
CA PRO A 224 9.22 -26.45 -46.22
C PRO A 224 9.75 -25.25 -47.03
N ALA A 225 11.06 -25.25 -47.29
CA ALA A 225 11.73 -24.21 -48.07
C ALA A 225 11.15 -24.15 -49.49
N GLY A 226 10.33 -23.13 -49.75
CA GLY A 226 9.83 -22.82 -51.08
C GLY A 226 10.95 -22.22 -51.93
N ALA A 227 11.35 -22.95 -52.98
CA ALA A 227 12.24 -22.46 -54.02
C ALA A 227 11.60 -21.25 -54.73
N ALA A 228 12.25 -20.09 -54.61
CA ALA A 228 11.89 -18.90 -55.37
C ALA A 228 12.76 -18.86 -56.63
N ASP A 229 12.17 -19.23 -57.76
CA ASP A 229 12.76 -19.03 -59.08
C ASP A 229 11.71 -18.39 -60.01
N GLY A 230 12.02 -17.17 -60.48
CA GLY A 230 11.68 -16.73 -61.84
C GLY A 230 10.40 -15.93 -62.14
N ALA A 231 10.62 -14.67 -62.56
CA ALA A 231 9.94 -13.90 -63.61
C ALA A 231 8.52 -13.32 -63.34
N GLY A 232 8.16 -12.12 -63.79
CA GLY A 232 8.84 -11.19 -64.68
C GLY A 232 8.10 -9.85 -64.77
N GLU A 233 8.84 -8.87 -65.25
CA GLU A 233 8.54 -7.46 -65.43
C GLU A 233 7.43 -7.22 -66.48
N SER A 234 6.49 -6.30 -66.21
CA SER A 234 5.86 -5.55 -67.30
C SER A 234 5.50 -4.12 -66.88
N THR A 235 6.04 -3.21 -67.68
CA THR A 235 5.92 -1.76 -67.67
C THR A 235 4.55 -1.32 -68.20
N ARG A 236 4.00 -0.19 -67.70
CA ARG A 236 3.29 0.84 -68.50
C ARG A 236 2.87 2.08 -67.66
N THR A 237 3.60 3.16 -67.88
CA THR A 237 3.16 4.53 -68.26
C THR A 237 2.17 5.33 -67.39
N ARG A 238 2.63 6.56 -67.04
CA ARG A 238 1.87 7.72 -66.55
C ARG A 238 0.79 8.19 -67.55
N ALA A 239 -0.34 8.73 -67.06
CA ALA A 239 -0.68 10.17 -67.09
C ALA A 239 -2.19 10.50 -67.10
N ALA A 240 -2.55 11.47 -66.24
CA ALA A 240 -3.41 12.66 -66.46
C ALA A 240 -4.96 12.62 -66.34
N GLY A 241 -5.46 13.66 -65.64
CA GLY A 241 -6.83 14.21 -65.62
C GLY A 241 -7.44 14.17 -64.21
N GLY A 242 -7.45 15.22 -63.36
CA GLY A 242 -8.05 16.57 -63.54
C GLY A 242 -9.59 16.45 -63.55
N THR A 243 -10.44 17.09 -62.74
CA THR A 243 -10.38 18.34 -61.94
C THR A 243 -11.66 18.47 -61.06
N ILE A 244 -11.48 19.01 -59.85
CA ILE A 244 -12.30 19.89 -58.95
C ILE A 244 -13.79 20.17 -59.26
N ARG A 245 -14.63 20.26 -58.19
CA ARG A 245 -15.53 21.39 -57.77
C ARG A 245 -16.51 20.90 -56.68
N ARG A 246 -16.92 21.66 -55.66
CA ARG A 246 -16.73 23.06 -55.25
C ARG A 246 -16.98 23.14 -53.75
#